data_AF-E7QZB2-F1
#
_entry.id   AF-E7QZB2-F1
#
_cell.length_a   1.000
_cell.length_b   1.000
_cell.length_c   1.000
_cell.angle_alpha   90.00
_cell.angle_beta   90.00
_cell.angle_gamma   90.00
#
_symmetry.space_group_name_H-M   'P 1'
#
loop_
_entity.id
_entity.type
_entity.pdbx_description
1 polymer ?
#
loop_
_entity_poly.entity_id
_entity_poly.type
_entity_poly.pdbx_seq_one_letter_code
_entity_poly.pdbx_strand_id
1 'polypeptide(L)' 'MEIEDVIYPQTTYYKLTMSRTENYTFVCPECARSTTVDSAMKDALLDHGCAVCGSVVSSDVFTPV' A
#
# COMPACT_ATOMS: atom_id res chain seq x y z
N MET A 1 22.85 19.86 -32.13
CA MET A 1 22.04 18.64 -31.95
C MET A 1 22.25 18.22 -30.51
N GLU A 2 21.59 18.95 -29.63
CA GLU A 2 21.66 18.74 -28.19
C GLU A 2 20.50 17.81 -27.85
N ILE A 3 20.82 16.62 -27.37
CA ILE A 3 19.86 15.69 -26.80
C ILE A 3 19.53 16.18 -25.39
N GLU A 4 18.56 17.07 -25.30
CA GLU A 4 18.00 17.45 -24.01
C GLU A 4 17.30 16.22 -23.43
N ASP A 5 17.85 15.76 -22.31
CA ASP A 5 17.35 14.73 -21.43
C ASP A 5 15.88 15.03 -21.09
N VAL A 6 14.97 14.38 -21.82
CA VAL A 6 13.54 14.47 -21.57
C VAL A 6 13.25 13.74 -20.27
N ILE A 7 13.44 14.43 -19.15
CA ILE A 7 12.82 14.10 -17.87
C ILE A 7 11.30 14.27 -18.08
N TYR A 8 10.65 13.22 -18.57
CA TYR A 8 9.20 13.11 -18.50
C TYR A 8 8.79 13.21 -17.02
N PRO A 9 7.97 14.19 -16.60
CA PRO A 9 7.43 14.21 -15.25
C PRO A 9 6.35 13.13 -15.11
N GLN A 10 6.76 11.86 -15.05
CA GLN A 10 5.83 10.74 -14.81
C GLN A 10 5.24 10.76 -13.38
N THR A 11 5.68 11.67 -12.52
CA THR A 11 5.28 11.76 -11.10
C THR A 11 3.89 12.37 -10.87
N THR A 12 3.35 13.13 -11.84
CA THR A 12 1.99 13.70 -11.75
C THR A 12 0.90 12.77 -12.28
N TYR A 13 1.23 11.82 -13.17
CA TYR A 13 0.23 10.87 -13.70
C TYR A 13 -0.02 9.68 -12.75
N TYR A 14 0.90 9.35 -11.85
CA TYR A 14 0.66 8.36 -10.78
C TYR A 14 -0.42 8.81 -9.78
N LYS A 15 -0.76 10.10 -9.75
CA LYS A 15 -1.70 10.67 -8.77
C LYS A 15 -3.16 10.75 -9.21
N LEU A 16 -3.51 10.45 -10.47
CA LEU A 16 -4.83 10.80 -11.03
C LEU A 16 -5.74 9.62 -11.38
N THR A 17 -5.31 8.36 -11.18
CA THR A 17 -6.12 7.17 -11.47
C THR A 17 -6.46 6.29 -10.25
N MET A 18 -5.95 6.57 -9.05
CA MET A 18 -6.31 5.84 -7.82
C MET A 18 -7.52 6.47 -7.12
N SER A 19 -8.61 6.68 -7.85
CA SER A 19 -9.78 7.42 -7.36
C SER A 19 -10.96 6.50 -7.04
N ARG A 20 -10.73 5.43 -6.27
CA ARG A 20 -11.61 4.87 -5.22
C ARG A 20 -11.00 3.65 -4.52
N THR A 21 -9.70 3.66 -4.25
CA THR A 21 -9.10 2.53 -3.52
C THR A 21 -9.53 2.63 -2.06
N GLU A 22 -10.31 1.67 -1.59
CA GLU A 22 -10.69 1.58 -0.19
C GLU A 22 -9.42 1.47 0.65
N ASN A 23 -9.26 2.42 1.55
CA ASN A 23 -8.11 2.46 2.45
C ASN A 23 -8.51 1.79 3.76
N TYR A 24 -7.57 1.07 4.33
CA TYR A 24 -7.69 0.41 5.62
C TYR A 24 -6.49 0.77 6.47
N THR A 25 -6.72 0.98 7.75
CA THR A 25 -5.65 0.97 8.75
C THR A 25 -5.40 -0.46 9.15
N PHE A 26 -4.20 -0.94 8.83
CA PHE A 26 -3.68 -2.23 9.25
C PHE A 26 -2.88 -2.06 10.54
N VAL A 27 -3.13 -2.90 11.55
CA VAL A 27 -2.29 -2.98 12.77
C VAL A 27 -1.88 -4.42 13.02
N CYS A 28 -0.58 -4.72 12.93
CA CYS A 28 -0.12 -6.08 13.20
C CYS A 28 -0.17 -6.39 14.70
N PRO A 29 -0.81 -7.50 15.13
CA PRO A 29 -0.93 -7.86 16.55
C PRO A 29 0.40 -8.33 17.17
N GLU A 30 1.34 -8.78 16.34
CA GLU A 30 2.61 -9.37 16.79
C GLU A 30 3.70 -8.31 16.93
N CYS A 31 3.85 -7.42 15.93
CA CYS A 31 4.86 -6.37 15.96
C CYS A 31 4.33 -4.97 16.31
N ALA A 32 3.02 -4.85 16.59
CA ALA A 32 2.33 -3.61 16.93
C ALA A 32 2.51 -2.47 15.91
N ARG A 33 2.83 -2.81 14.64
CA ARG A 33 3.06 -1.83 13.58
C ARG A 33 1.74 -1.44 12.93
N SER A 34 1.46 -0.14 12.88
CA SER A 34 0.33 0.40 12.14
C SER A 34 0.75 1.04 10.81
N THR A 35 -0.05 0.84 9.76
CA THR A 35 0.11 1.55 8.49
C THR A 35 -1.22 1.64 7.75
N THR A 36 -1.40 2.67 6.95
CA THR A 36 -2.51 2.77 6.01
C THR A 36 -2.17 1.98 4.76
N VAL A 37 -3.09 1.14 4.32
CA VAL A 37 -2.94 0.28 3.15
C VAL A 37 -4.21 0.35 2.33
N ASP A 38 -4.07 0.25 1.02
CA ASP A 38 -5.17 0.05 0.10
C ASP A 38 -5.70 -1.39 0.10
N SER A 39 -6.85 -1.61 -0.55
CA SER A 39 -7.45 -2.93 -0.72
C SER A 39 -6.53 -3.96 -1.40
N ALA A 40 -5.70 -3.54 -2.37
CA ALA A 40 -4.74 -4.42 -3.02
C ALA A 40 -3.62 -4.85 -2.05
N MET A 41 -3.08 -3.89 -1.29
CA MET A 41 -2.05 -4.18 -0.29
C MET A 41 -2.61 -4.97 0.91
N LYS A 42 -3.89 -4.80 1.27
CA LYS A 42 -4.59 -5.64 2.24
C LYS A 42 -4.62 -7.10 1.80
N ASP A 43 -5.01 -7.38 0.55
CA ASP A 43 -5.06 -8.75 0.01
C ASP A 43 -3.68 -9.42 0.04
N ALA A 44 -2.64 -8.70 -0.36
CA ALA A 44 -1.26 -9.19 -0.30
C ALA A 44 -0.81 -9.50 1.14
N LEU A 45 -1.18 -8.67 2.13
CA LEU A 45 -0.87 -8.91 3.54
C LEU A 45 -1.64 -10.11 4.10
N LEU A 46 -2.83 -10.42 3.59
CA LEU A 46 -3.60 -11.60 3.99
C LEU A 46 -3.00 -12.89 3.42
N ASP A 47 -2.48 -12.85 2.19
CA ASP A 47 -1.85 -14.01 1.53
C ASP A 47 -0.44 -14.29 2.07
N HIS A 48 0.41 -13.25 2.15
CA HIS A 48 1.81 -13.40 2.52
C HIS A 48 2.09 -13.20 4.03
N GLY A 49 1.15 -12.63 4.77
CA GLY A 49 1.36 -12.21 6.16
C GLY A 49 1.99 -10.81 6.28
N CYS A 50 2.34 -10.44 7.50
CA CYS A 50 2.88 -9.11 7.79
C CYS A 50 4.21 -8.87 7.07
N ALA A 51 4.30 -7.82 6.26
CA ALA A 51 5.53 -7.45 5.55
C ALA A 51 6.74 -7.12 6.46
N VAL A 52 6.51 -6.92 7.76
CA VAL A 52 7.57 -6.58 8.73
C VAL A 52 8.09 -7.81 9.46
N CYS A 53 7.20 -8.62 10.05
CA CYS A 53 7.58 -9.76 10.89
C CYS A 53 7.27 -11.14 10.27
N GLY A 54 6.53 -11.17 9.16
CA GLY A 54 6.11 -12.41 8.50
C GLY A 54 5.00 -13.19 9.23
N SER A 55 4.46 -12.66 10.33
CA SER A 55 3.37 -13.32 11.05
C SER A 55 2.10 -13.38 10.21
N VAL A 56 1.31 -14.43 10.41
CA VAL A 56 0.00 -14.59 9.76
C VAL A 56 -0.90 -13.43 10.16
N VAL A 57 -1.56 -12.85 9.16
CA VAL A 57 -2.42 -11.67 9.30
C VAL A 57 -3.85 -12.07 8.91
N SER A 58 -4.83 -11.60 9.68
CA SER A 58 -6.25 -11.85 9.43
C SER A 58 -6.98 -10.56 9.06
N SER A 59 -8.11 -10.66 8.38
CA SER A 59 -8.91 -9.49 7.96
C SER A 59 -9.42 -8.63 9.12
N ASP A 60 -9.50 -9.20 10.33
CA ASP A 60 -9.93 -8.53 11.57
C ASP A 60 -8.99 -7.40 12.01
N VAL A 61 -7.71 -7.46 11.60
CA VAL A 61 -6.72 -6.44 11.98
C VAL A 61 -6.70 -5.23 11.04
N PHE A 62 -7.66 -5.17 10.09
CA PHE A 62 -7.85 -4.07 9.16
C PHE A 62 -9.13 -3.32 9.49
N THR A 63 -9.02 -2.01 9.71
CA THR A 63 -10.15 -1.12 9.94
C THR A 63 -10.32 -0.15 8.76
N PRO A 64 -11.50 -0.01 8.16
CA PRO A 64 -11.71 0.96 7.07
C PRO A 64 -11.50 2.39 7.57
N VAL A 65 -10.93 3.26 6.72
CA VAL A 65 -10.73 4.70 7.00
C VAL A 65 -11.60 5.60 6.15
#